data_AF-A0A1V5K1G0-F1
#
_entry.id   AF-A0A1V5K1G0-F1
#
_cell.length_a   1.000
_cell.length_b   1.000
_cell.length_c   1.000
_cell.angle_alpha   90.00
_cell.angle_beta   90.00
_cell.angle_gamma   90.00
#
_symmetry.space_group_name_H-M   'P 1'
#
loop_
_entity.id
_entity.type
_entity.pdbx_description
1 polymer ?
#
loop_
_entity_poly.entity_id
_entity_poly.type
_entity_poly.pdbx_seq_one_letter_code
_entity_poly.pdbx_strand_id
1 'polypeptide(L)' 'MASTTPARVIGLADRKGRIAPGMDGDITILATSGEVVRTIVAGNTVYEGVLKVVNW' A
#
# COMPACT_ATOMS: atom_id res chain seq x y z
N MET A 1 8.38 -9.16 0.72
CA MET A 1 7.54 -10.37 0.89
C MET A 1 6.04 -10.06 0.92
N ALA A 2 5.59 -9.00 1.61
CA ALA A 2 4.16 -8.76 1.87
C ALA A 2 3.26 -8.33 0.68
N SER A 3 3.79 -8.18 -0.54
CA SER A 3 3.02 -7.66 -1.69
C SER A 3 3.33 -8.40 -2.99
N THR A 4 4.53 -8.24 -3.56
CA THR A 4 4.91 -8.88 -4.83
C THR A 4 4.89 -10.41 -4.79
N THR A 5 5.39 -11.02 -3.71
CA THR A 5 5.46 -12.48 -3.57
C THR A 5 4.07 -13.12 -3.58
N PRO A 6 3.11 -12.74 -2.71
CA PRO A 6 1.77 -13.33 -2.74
C PRO A 6 1.06 -13.04 -4.07
N ALA A 7 1.20 -11.85 -4.66
CA ALA A 7 0.62 -11.54 -5.97
C ALA A 7 1.08 -12.50 -7.08
N ARG A 8 2.36 -12.91 -7.07
CA ARG A 8 2.88 -13.94 -7.99
C ARG A 8 2.30 -15.32 -7.72
N VAL A 9 2.24 -15.72 -6.45
CA VAL A 9 1.75 -17.05 -6.05
C VAL A 9 0.29 -17.27 -6.48
N ILE A 10 -0.54 -16.23 -6.42
CA ILE A 10 -1.98 -16.32 -6.80
C ILE A 10 -2.28 -15.86 -8.24
N GLY A 11 -1.25 -15.59 -9.05
CA GLY A 11 -1.43 -15.22 -10.47
C GLY A 11 -1.99 -13.83 -10.73
N LEU A 12 -1.77 -12.86 -9.83
CA LEU A 12 -2.21 -11.46 -9.95
C LEU A 12 -1.06 -10.47 -10.14
N ALA A 13 0.15 -10.94 -10.45
CA ALA A 13 1.35 -10.09 -10.54
C ALA A 13 1.35 -9.11 -11.74
N ASP A 14 0.42 -9.30 -12.69
CA ASP A 14 0.14 -8.44 -13.83
C ASP A 14 -0.58 -7.14 -13.43
N ARG A 15 -1.24 -7.09 -12.27
CA ARG A 15 -1.96 -5.89 -11.78
C ARG A 15 -1.82 -5.58 -10.29
N LYS A 16 -1.26 -6.48 -9.48
CA LYS A 16 -1.03 -6.31 -8.04
C LYS A 16 0.44 -6.48 -7.69
N GLY A 17 0.81 -5.97 -6.50
CA GLY A 17 2.07 -6.31 -5.85
C GLY A 17 3.25 -5.40 -6.19
N ARG A 18 3.05 -4.36 -7.02
CA ARG A 18 4.06 -3.39 -7.45
C ARG A 18 3.42 -2.02 -7.66
N ILE A 19 4.20 -0.96 -7.53
CA ILE A 19 3.79 0.40 -7.89
C ILE A 19 4.40 0.70 -9.27
N ALA A 20 3.57 0.68 -10.30
CA ALA A 20 3.95 0.96 -11.68
C ALA A 20 2.69 1.38 -12.47
N PRO A 21 2.83 2.11 -13.60
CA PRO A 21 1.70 2.40 -14.48
C PRO A 21 0.96 1.13 -14.90
N GLY A 22 -0.37 1.16 -14.91
CA GLY A 22 -1.23 0.03 -15.26
C GLY A 22 -1.52 -0.97 -14.13
N MET A 23 -0.90 -0.82 -12.95
CA MET A 23 -1.26 -1.59 -11.75
C MET A 23 -2.52 -1.01 -11.09
N ASP A 24 -3.24 -1.85 -10.34
CA ASP A 24 -4.35 -1.39 -9.51
C ASP A 24 -3.82 -0.43 -8.40
N GLY A 25 -4.58 0.62 -8.11
CA GLY A 25 -4.25 1.62 -7.09
C GLY A 25 -4.46 1.13 -5.66
N ASP A 26 -3.88 -0.02 -5.31
CA ASP A 26 -3.91 -0.61 -3.97
C ASP A 26 -2.60 -0.31 -3.24
N ILE A 27 -2.62 0.67 -2.35
CA ILE A 27 -1.43 1.24 -1.71
C ILE A 27 -1.67 1.42 -0.22
N THR A 28 -0.71 1.02 0.61
CA THR A 28 -0.67 1.36 2.03
C THR A 28 0.52 2.26 2.28
N ILE A 29 0.27 3.43 2.88
CA ILE A 29 1.29 4.38 3.31
C ILE A 29 1.54 4.12 4.80
N LEU A 30 2.80 3.88 5.14
CA LEU A 30 3.24 3.65 6.51
C LEU A 30 4.13 4.82 6.97
N ALA A 31 4.01 5.18 8.24
CA ALA A 31 4.99 6.02 8.91
C ALA A 31 6.29 5.23 9.15
N THR A 32 7.38 5.92 9.45
CA THR A 32 8.65 5.28 9.82
C THR A 32 8.51 4.36 11.03
N SER A 33 7.55 4.63 11.92
CA SER A 33 7.18 3.77 13.05
C SER A 33 6.50 2.46 12.66
N GLY A 34 6.10 2.31 11.39
CA GLY A 34 5.29 1.18 10.90
C GLY A 34 3.78 1.37 11.07
N GLU A 35 3.33 2.47 11.69
CA GLU A 35 1.90 2.80 11.78
C GLU A 35 1.30 3.09 10.39
N VAL A 36 0.06 2.66 10.17
CA VAL A 36 -0.66 2.95 8.91
C VAL A 36 -1.13 4.40 8.91
N VAL A 37 -0.67 5.15 7.92
CA VAL A 37 -1.08 6.55 7.68
C VAL A 37 -2.28 6.61 6.75
N ARG A 38 -2.28 5.79 5.69
CA ARG A 38 -3.35 5.76 4.69
C ARG A 38 -3.44 4.41 4.03
N THR A 39 -4.66 3.99 3.70
CA THR A 39 -4.91 2.86 2.80
C THR A 39 -5.76 3.31 1.64
N ILE A 40 -5.30 2.98 0.44
CA ILE A 40 -5.96 3.26 -0.83
C ILE A 40 -6.31 1.93 -1.49
N VAL A 41 -7.56 1.78 -1.94
CA VAL A 41 -8.05 0.60 -2.66
C VAL A 41 -8.69 1.07 -3.97
N ALA A 42 -8.23 0.51 -5.09
CA ALA A 42 -8.66 0.91 -6.42
C ALA A 42 -8.62 2.44 -6.64
N GLY A 43 -7.60 3.11 -6.10
CA GLY A 43 -7.43 4.57 -6.20
C GLY A 43 -8.25 5.40 -5.19
N ASN A 44 -9.11 4.77 -4.38
CA ASN A 44 -9.93 5.46 -3.38
C ASN A 44 -9.31 5.33 -1.99
N THR A 45 -9.22 6.43 -1.25
CA THR A 45 -8.80 6.37 0.16
C THR A 45 -9.91 5.70 0.97
N VAL A 46 -9.61 4.56 1.58
CA VAL A 46 -10.54 3.79 2.41
C VAL A 46 -10.19 3.84 3.90
N TYR A 47 -8.98 4.31 4.23
CA TYR A 47 -8.54 4.56 5.59
C TYR A 47 -7.61 5.77 5.62
N GLU A 48 -7.83 6.65 6.59
CA GLU A 48 -6.96 7.79 6.91
C GLU A 48 -6.64 7.72 8.41
N GLY A 49 -5.35 7.60 8.74
CA GLY A 49 -4.83 7.61 10.10
C GLY A 49 -4.44 9.02 10.55
N VAL A 50 -4.15 9.18 11.84
CA VAL A 50 -3.63 10.43 12.40
C VAL A 50 -2.11 10.34 12.48
N LEU A 51 -1.42 11.14 11.68
CA LEU A 51 0.04 11.28 11.79
C LEU A 51 0.40 12.03 13.08
N LYS A 52 1.06 11.35 14.01
CA LYS A 52 1.70 12.00 15.14
C LYS A 52 3.05 12.53 14.69
N VAL A 53 3.18 13.85 14.59
CA VAL A 53 4.46 14.51 14.30
C VAL A 53 5.36 14.31 15.52
N VAL A 54 6.39 13.50 15.37
CA VAL A 54 7.52 13.43 16.31
C VAL A 54 8.60 14.37 15.80
N ASN A 55 8.90 15.41 16.57
CA ASN A 55 10.04 16.29 16.33
C ASN A 55 11.32 15.50 16.62
N TRP A 56 12.24 15.48 15.65
CA TRP A 56 13.58 14.92 15.78
C TRP A 56 14.57 16.01 16.16
#